data_AF-A0AAE9JJW2-F1
#
_entry.id   AF-A0AAE9JJW2-F1
#
_cell.length_a   1.000
_cell.length_b   1.000
_cell.length_c   1.000
_cell.angle_alpha   90.00
_cell.angle_beta   90.00
_cell.angle_gamma   90.00
#
_symmetry.space_group_name_H-M   'P 1'
#
loop_
_entity.id
_entity.type
_entity.pdbx_description
1 polymer ?
#
loop_
_entity_poly.entity_id
_entity_poly.type
_entity_poly.pdbx_seq_one_letter_code
_entity_poly.pdbx_strand_id
1 'polypeptide(L)'
;MTVSDCEICGQTAHGNHFGVLSCRACAAFFRRATLNPKKKLNLNCIHGQNLEIHRNGFFSCKKCRMKKCLERGMDASKFQLDRDMISTAMVPVKVPLMIPQSLATFLGRPNFLIYCNAQDPTSPGTAKNVVDCNHLLDRATEILKNGSWKPFSPQMNSLEQMSAAFENMNISKSSELQLITHMNKDHTLLIWEQEMLNTAEWLTNFSEFNSLPIAVQMEVVKSIWQTYGRFEKLAKTAEFRRKKLFKSDNLFVVGDEACLDSENTVVDVSWFTNYSYEQVSYFMDCFHNEAFRQIAKEFETLNPTTTELNFMLLQVCLQEAGKKLQGDVTKMTDYLQDLISNQLHNYYLIVRNMPNYSARLTKMMKVCNLMRHDLRRQAEKSKLAMTFDVFNITFSHPEIMGNCG
;
A
#
# COMPACT_ATOMS: atom_id res chain seq x y z
N MET A 1 -34.91 4.88 -57.10
CA MET A 1 -35.51 5.92 -56.22
C MET A 1 -34.77 7.21 -56.50
N THR A 2 -35.47 8.25 -56.94
CA THR A 2 -34.89 9.58 -57.19
C THR A 2 -34.35 10.13 -55.87
N VAL A 3 -33.03 10.35 -55.80
CA VAL A 3 -32.39 11.00 -54.65
C VAL A 3 -32.92 12.43 -54.62
N SER A 4 -33.80 12.72 -53.66
CA SER A 4 -34.39 14.05 -53.54
C SER A 4 -33.53 14.90 -52.62
N ASP A 5 -33.37 16.17 -52.92
CA ASP A 5 -32.52 17.08 -52.14
C ASP A 5 -33.30 17.73 -50.99
N CYS A 6 -32.58 18.00 -49.90
CA CYS A 6 -33.08 18.68 -48.73
C CYS A 6 -33.40 20.13 -49.06
N GLU A 7 -34.66 20.53 -48.89
CA GLU A 7 -35.12 21.89 -49.23
C GLU A 7 -34.49 22.99 -48.35
N ILE A 8 -33.82 22.58 -47.27
CA ILE A 8 -33.11 23.50 -46.36
C ILE A 8 -31.66 23.68 -46.80
N CYS A 9 -30.92 22.61 -47.10
CA CYS A 9 -29.46 22.66 -47.26
C CYS A 9 -28.93 22.09 -48.59
N GLY A 10 -29.80 21.56 -49.45
CA GLY A 10 -29.43 20.94 -50.74
C GLY A 10 -28.72 19.58 -50.65
N GLN A 11 -28.47 19.05 -49.44
CA GLN A 11 -27.91 17.70 -49.26
C GLN A 11 -28.98 16.64 -49.45
N THR A 12 -28.61 15.39 -49.67
CA THR A 12 -29.56 14.28 -49.81
C THR A 12 -30.60 14.25 -48.67
N ALA A 13 -31.86 14.35 -49.04
CA ALA A 13 -32.99 14.23 -48.13
C ALA A 13 -33.19 12.78 -47.72
N HIS A 14 -33.64 12.59 -46.49
CA HIS A 14 -33.85 11.26 -45.91
C HIS A 14 -35.33 11.01 -45.57
N GLY A 15 -36.20 11.95 -45.94
CA GLY A 15 -37.63 11.89 -45.71
C GLY A 15 -38.23 13.23 -45.33
N ASN A 16 -39.54 13.23 -45.13
CA ASN A 16 -40.26 14.40 -44.64
C ASN A 16 -40.07 14.50 -43.11
N HIS A 17 -39.51 15.61 -42.65
CA HIS A 17 -39.35 15.91 -41.23
C HIS A 17 -39.94 17.29 -40.94
N PHE A 18 -40.80 17.38 -39.93
CA PHE A 18 -41.49 18.62 -39.55
C PHE A 18 -42.30 19.25 -40.70
N GLY A 19 -42.75 18.45 -41.68
CA GLY A 19 -43.55 18.92 -42.82
C GLY A 19 -42.75 19.21 -44.09
N VAL A 20 -41.42 19.16 -44.06
CA VAL A 20 -40.54 19.50 -45.19
C VAL A 20 -39.60 18.34 -45.53
N LEU A 21 -39.36 18.11 -46.83
CA LEU A 21 -38.38 17.14 -47.29
C LEU A 21 -36.96 17.60 -46.91
N SER A 22 -36.33 16.88 -45.98
CA SER A 22 -35.07 17.34 -45.39
C SER A 22 -34.11 16.21 -45.01
N CYS A 23 -32.85 16.57 -44.79
CA CYS A 23 -31.86 15.65 -44.26
C CYS A 23 -32.02 15.50 -42.73
N ARG A 24 -31.56 14.37 -42.18
CA ARG A 24 -31.61 14.08 -40.73
C ARG A 24 -30.95 15.17 -39.89
N ALA A 25 -29.89 15.81 -40.40
CA ALA A 25 -29.19 16.88 -39.71
C ALA A 25 -30.03 18.16 -39.56
N CYS A 26 -30.76 18.57 -40.61
CA CYS A 26 -31.69 19.71 -40.55
C CYS A 26 -32.87 19.41 -39.63
N ALA A 27 -33.40 18.20 -39.68
CA ALA A 27 -34.46 17.75 -38.78
C ALA A 27 -34.03 17.80 -37.30
N ALA A 28 -32.86 17.24 -36.98
CA ALA A 28 -32.35 17.25 -35.61
C ALA A 28 -31.99 18.67 -35.13
N PHE A 29 -31.49 19.53 -36.02
CA PHE A 29 -31.25 20.95 -35.72
C PHE A 29 -32.54 21.66 -35.34
N PHE A 30 -33.58 21.56 -36.18
CA PHE A 30 -34.87 22.21 -35.96
C PHE A 30 -35.48 21.77 -34.63
N ARG A 31 -35.54 20.45 -34.37
CA ARG A 31 -36.03 19.87 -33.10
C ARG A 31 -35.34 20.44 -31.86
N ARG A 32 -34.00 20.48 -31.85
CA ARG A 32 -33.25 20.97 -30.68
C ARG A 32 -33.47 22.45 -30.43
N ALA A 33 -33.59 23.22 -31.49
CA ALA A 33 -33.73 24.66 -31.41
C ALA A 33 -35.17 25.10 -31.06
N THR A 34 -36.19 24.27 -31.31
CA THR A 34 -37.58 24.53 -30.90
C THR A 34 -37.90 24.02 -29.50
N LEU A 35 -37.35 22.87 -29.08
CA LEU A 35 -37.66 22.25 -27.77
C LEU A 35 -36.96 22.90 -26.56
N ASN A 36 -35.91 23.71 -26.76
CA ASN A 36 -35.16 24.35 -25.67
C ASN A 36 -35.19 25.88 -25.75
N PRO A 37 -36.34 26.54 -25.55
CA PRO A 37 -36.48 28.00 -25.68
C PRO A 37 -35.69 28.79 -24.61
N LYS A 38 -35.34 28.18 -23.47
CA LYS A 38 -34.56 28.82 -22.38
C LYS A 38 -33.08 29.03 -22.71
N LYS A 39 -32.52 28.22 -23.62
CA LYS A 39 -31.29 28.59 -24.33
C LYS A 39 -31.72 29.37 -25.55
N LYS A 40 -31.98 30.68 -25.40
CA LYS A 40 -31.96 31.58 -26.56
C LYS A 40 -30.61 31.33 -27.22
N LEU A 41 -30.61 30.52 -28.28
CA LEU A 41 -29.48 30.40 -29.18
C LEU A 41 -29.15 31.86 -29.49
N ASN A 42 -27.99 32.36 -29.11
CA ASN A 42 -27.65 33.77 -29.32
C ASN A 42 -27.60 33.98 -30.85
N LEU A 43 -28.77 34.30 -31.40
CA LEU A 43 -29.10 34.39 -32.82
C LEU A 43 -28.72 35.78 -33.33
N ASN A 44 -27.53 36.25 -32.96
CA ASN A 44 -26.97 37.46 -33.53
C ASN A 44 -26.20 37.03 -34.78
N CYS A 45 -26.73 37.37 -35.95
CA CYS A 45 -26.05 37.10 -37.22
C CYS A 45 -24.91 38.11 -37.34
N ILE A 46 -23.68 37.62 -37.48
CA ILE A 46 -22.47 38.46 -37.60
C ILE A 46 -22.28 38.99 -39.05
N HIS A 47 -23.07 38.47 -40.01
CA HIS A 47 -22.81 38.63 -41.45
C HIS A 47 -23.94 39.32 -42.24
N GLY A 48 -24.86 40.04 -41.60
CA GLY A 48 -26.02 40.63 -42.29
C GLY A 48 -27.07 39.57 -42.68
N GLN A 49 -28.27 39.99 -43.08
CA GLN A 49 -29.47 39.13 -43.07
C GLN A 49 -29.56 38.05 -44.17
N ASN A 50 -28.55 37.91 -45.05
CA ASN A 50 -28.59 36.97 -46.18
C ASN A 50 -27.26 36.21 -46.31
N LEU A 51 -27.17 35.05 -45.64
CA LEU A 51 -26.08 34.10 -45.89
C LEU A 51 -26.53 33.11 -46.96
N GLU A 52 -25.80 33.06 -48.08
CA GLU A 52 -25.98 32.01 -49.08
C GLU A 52 -25.55 30.65 -48.49
N ILE A 53 -26.32 29.61 -48.78
CA ILE A 53 -26.00 28.25 -48.35
C ILE A 53 -24.86 27.76 -49.24
N HIS A 54 -23.70 27.44 -48.64
CA HIS A 54 -22.62 26.84 -49.41
C HIS A 54 -23.06 25.49 -50.00
N ARG A 55 -22.62 25.17 -51.22
CA ARG A 55 -22.99 23.95 -51.96
C ARG A 55 -22.72 22.63 -51.21
N ASN A 56 -21.96 22.67 -50.12
CA ASN A 56 -21.70 21.54 -49.22
C ASN A 56 -22.73 21.39 -48.07
N GLY A 57 -23.83 22.16 -48.08
CA GLY A 57 -24.90 22.06 -47.08
C GLY A 57 -24.55 22.60 -45.70
N PHE A 58 -23.45 23.33 -45.57
CA PHE A 58 -23.02 23.94 -44.32
C PHE A 58 -23.69 25.31 -44.10
N PHE A 59 -24.23 25.50 -42.90
CA PHE A 59 -24.76 26.79 -42.45
C PHE A 59 -23.82 27.38 -41.40
N SER A 60 -23.15 28.48 -41.74
CA SER A 60 -22.25 29.20 -40.84
C SER A 60 -23.00 29.89 -39.69
N CYS A 61 -24.29 30.20 -39.89
CA CYS A 61 -25.13 30.90 -38.91
C CYS A 61 -26.38 30.09 -38.54
N LYS A 62 -26.53 29.80 -37.24
CA LYS A 62 -27.70 29.08 -36.71
C LYS A 62 -29.00 29.87 -36.87
N LYS A 63 -28.95 31.21 -36.90
CA LYS A 63 -30.14 32.07 -37.15
C LYS A 63 -30.64 31.94 -38.57
N CYS A 64 -29.75 32.05 -39.55
CA CYS A 64 -30.14 31.93 -40.95
C CYS A 64 -30.66 30.53 -41.24
N ARG A 65 -30.06 29.48 -40.64
CA ARG A 65 -30.57 28.11 -40.75
C ARG A 65 -31.98 27.96 -40.17
N MET A 66 -32.23 28.49 -38.97
CA MET A 66 -33.56 28.45 -38.35
C MET A 66 -34.59 29.23 -39.18
N LYS A 67 -34.24 30.44 -39.64
CA LYS A 67 -35.08 31.24 -40.52
C LYS A 67 -35.46 30.45 -41.77
N LYS A 68 -34.49 29.80 -42.43
CA LYS A 68 -34.73 28.99 -43.62
C LYS A 68 -35.62 27.78 -43.36
N CYS A 69 -35.46 27.11 -42.21
CA CYS A 69 -36.36 26.04 -41.78
C CYS A 69 -37.81 26.52 -41.70
N LEU A 70 -38.04 27.67 -41.08
CA LEU A 70 -39.38 28.26 -40.95
C LEU A 70 -39.93 28.74 -42.30
N GLU A 71 -39.12 29.41 -43.13
CA GLU A 71 -39.51 29.85 -44.49
C GLU A 71 -39.94 28.70 -45.40
N ARG A 72 -39.28 27.54 -45.28
CA ARG A 72 -39.63 26.32 -46.02
C ARG A 72 -40.81 25.56 -45.42
N GLY A 73 -41.36 26.02 -44.29
CA GLY A 73 -42.56 25.45 -43.68
C GLY A 73 -42.31 24.34 -42.66
N MET A 74 -41.12 24.27 -42.04
CA MET A 74 -40.90 23.36 -40.91
C MET A 74 -41.74 23.80 -39.71
N ASP A 75 -42.53 22.88 -39.17
CA ASP A 75 -43.47 23.13 -38.09
C ASP A 75 -43.18 22.22 -36.89
N ALA A 76 -42.93 22.83 -35.73
CA ALA A 76 -42.62 22.13 -34.49
C ALA A 76 -43.85 21.45 -33.87
N SER A 77 -45.07 21.90 -34.21
CA SER A 77 -46.31 21.28 -33.73
C SER A 77 -46.50 19.85 -34.25
N LYS A 78 -45.86 19.52 -35.38
CA LYS A 78 -45.88 18.18 -35.99
C LYS A 78 -44.96 17.18 -35.30
N PHE A 79 -44.38 17.55 -34.15
CA PHE A 79 -43.52 16.70 -33.35
C PHE A 79 -44.29 16.09 -32.17
N GLN A 80 -44.23 14.77 -32.04
CA GLN A 80 -44.73 14.06 -30.86
C GLN A 80 -43.70 14.19 -29.73
N LEU A 81 -44.09 14.86 -28.64
CA LEU A 81 -43.22 15.10 -27.47
C LEU A 81 -43.08 13.87 -26.57
N ASP A 82 -44.11 13.01 -26.55
CA ASP A 82 -44.17 11.81 -25.71
C ASP A 82 -43.91 10.55 -26.54
N ARG A 83 -42.63 10.30 -26.85
CA ARG A 83 -42.22 8.95 -27.22
C ARG A 83 -41.68 8.27 -25.97
N ASP A 84 -42.20 7.07 -25.70
CA ASP A 84 -41.62 6.20 -24.69
C ASP A 84 -40.11 6.06 -24.95
N MET A 85 -39.34 6.23 -23.87
CA MET A 85 -37.90 6.01 -23.92
C MET A 85 -37.66 4.57 -24.36
N ILE A 86 -37.19 4.36 -25.58
CA ILE A 86 -36.62 3.07 -26.00
C ILE A 86 -35.24 2.99 -25.35
N SER A 87 -35.25 2.80 -24.03
CA SER A 87 -34.08 2.49 -23.23
C SER A 87 -34.22 1.05 -22.80
N THR A 88 -33.32 0.19 -23.27
CA THR A 88 -33.19 -1.19 -22.78
C THR A 88 -32.69 -1.22 -21.33
N ALA A 89 -32.27 -0.08 -20.77
CA ALA A 89 -32.07 0.05 -19.34
C ALA A 89 -33.43 0.19 -18.67
N MET A 90 -33.80 -0.83 -17.90
CA MET A 90 -35.02 -0.91 -17.09
C MET A 90 -35.34 0.43 -16.43
N VAL A 91 -36.56 0.92 -16.64
CA VAL A 91 -37.12 2.04 -15.89
C VAL A 91 -37.01 1.70 -14.40
N PRO A 92 -36.40 2.56 -13.55
CA PRO A 92 -36.48 2.34 -12.12
C PRO A 92 -37.93 2.54 -11.72
N VAL A 93 -38.62 1.44 -11.44
CA VAL A 93 -39.82 1.46 -10.59
C VAL A 93 -39.46 2.33 -9.37
N LYS A 94 -40.39 3.18 -8.90
CA LYS A 94 -40.27 3.93 -7.63
C LYS A 94 -40.23 3.00 -6.41
N VAL A 95 -39.54 1.88 -6.48
CA VAL A 95 -38.99 1.23 -5.30
C VAL A 95 -37.80 2.11 -4.90
N PRO A 96 -37.67 2.55 -3.64
CA PRO A 96 -36.39 3.10 -3.21
C PRO A 96 -35.32 2.09 -3.66
N LEU A 97 -34.27 2.56 -4.32
CA LEU A 97 -33.08 1.75 -4.58
C LEU A 97 -32.56 1.28 -3.23
N MET A 98 -33.11 0.19 -2.70
CA MET A 98 -32.52 -0.54 -1.60
C MET A 98 -31.31 -1.21 -2.22
N ILE A 99 -30.20 -0.48 -2.23
CA ILE A 99 -28.89 -1.09 -2.27
C ILE A 99 -28.92 -2.14 -1.17
N PRO A 100 -28.75 -3.44 -1.49
CA PRO A 100 -28.71 -4.46 -0.46
C PRO A 100 -27.72 -4.00 0.60
N GLN A 101 -28.18 -3.85 1.85
CA GLN A 101 -27.27 -3.52 2.93
C GLN A 101 -26.22 -4.62 2.97
N SER A 102 -24.94 -4.25 2.89
CA SER A 102 -23.88 -5.22 3.10
C SER A 102 -24.09 -5.87 4.47
N LEU A 103 -23.63 -7.11 4.63
CA LEU A 103 -23.70 -7.79 5.92
C LEU A 103 -23.09 -6.93 7.04
N ALA A 104 -22.03 -6.17 6.73
CA ALA A 104 -21.45 -5.19 7.63
C ALA A 104 -22.42 -4.07 8.05
N THR A 105 -23.12 -3.46 7.09
CA THR A 105 -24.11 -2.42 7.37
C THR A 105 -25.31 -2.97 8.14
N PHE A 106 -25.75 -4.19 7.80
CA PHE A 106 -26.86 -4.86 8.49
C PHE A 106 -26.51 -5.21 9.95
N LEU A 107 -25.32 -5.77 10.18
CA LEU A 107 -24.85 -6.13 11.53
C LEU A 107 -24.28 -4.95 12.32
N GLY A 108 -24.08 -3.79 11.68
CA GLY A 108 -23.39 -2.64 12.29
C GLY A 108 -21.91 -2.92 12.62
N ARG A 109 -21.29 -3.91 11.95
CA ARG A 109 -19.92 -4.37 12.21
C ARG A 109 -19.07 -4.33 10.94
N PRO A 110 -17.82 -3.85 10.97
CA PRO A 110 -16.97 -3.90 9.79
C PRO A 110 -16.78 -5.32 9.28
N ASN A 111 -16.67 -5.51 7.94
CA ASN A 111 -16.53 -6.83 7.32
C ASN A 111 -15.44 -7.71 7.95
N PHE A 112 -14.30 -7.12 8.34
CA PHE A 112 -13.16 -7.82 8.93
C PHE A 112 -13.36 -8.23 10.40
N LEU A 113 -14.48 -7.86 11.03
CA LEU A 113 -14.86 -8.26 12.40
C LEU A 113 -16.17 -9.06 12.45
N ILE A 114 -16.81 -9.32 11.30
CA ILE A 114 -18.11 -10.03 11.26
C ILE A 114 -18.00 -11.41 11.93
N TYR A 115 -16.86 -12.08 11.76
CA TYR A 115 -16.63 -13.43 12.27
C TYR A 115 -16.13 -13.46 13.72
N CYS A 116 -15.68 -12.33 14.26
CA CYS A 116 -15.12 -12.25 15.61
C CYS A 116 -16.20 -11.79 16.59
N ASN A 117 -16.62 -12.64 17.53
CA ASN A 117 -17.64 -12.27 18.52
C ASN A 117 -17.14 -12.48 19.95
N ALA A 118 -16.61 -11.41 20.55
CA ALA A 118 -16.18 -11.38 21.94
C ALA A 118 -17.35 -11.45 22.95
N GLN A 119 -18.60 -11.23 22.50
CA GLN A 119 -19.79 -11.16 23.36
C GLN A 119 -20.65 -12.43 23.36
N ASP A 120 -20.28 -13.48 22.62
CA ASP A 120 -21.02 -14.74 22.63
C ASP A 120 -20.61 -15.59 23.86
N PRO A 121 -21.52 -15.94 24.78
CA PRO A 121 -21.20 -16.85 25.89
C PRO A 121 -20.84 -18.27 25.43
N THR A 122 -21.20 -18.64 24.19
CA THR A 122 -20.81 -19.89 23.53
C THR A 122 -19.53 -19.78 22.71
N SER A 123 -18.97 -18.57 22.56
CA SER A 123 -17.59 -18.43 22.11
C SER A 123 -16.70 -19.12 23.14
N PRO A 124 -15.80 -20.04 22.73
CA PRO A 124 -14.85 -20.65 23.65
C PRO A 124 -14.09 -19.52 24.36
N GLY A 125 -14.30 -19.41 25.67
CA GLY A 125 -13.62 -18.42 26.51
C GLY A 125 -12.10 -18.51 26.38
N THR A 126 -11.41 -17.42 26.72
CA THR A 126 -9.98 -17.22 26.45
C THR A 126 -9.10 -18.10 27.34
N ALA A 127 -8.80 -19.32 26.90
CA ALA A 127 -7.56 -19.97 27.32
C ALA A 127 -6.40 -19.16 26.72
N LYS A 128 -5.87 -18.21 27.49
CA LYS A 128 -4.77 -17.35 27.05
C LYS A 128 -3.49 -18.16 27.09
N ASN A 129 -2.94 -18.48 25.93
CA ASN A 129 -1.60 -19.03 25.86
C ASN A 129 -0.61 -17.94 26.27
N VAL A 130 0.27 -18.26 27.24
CA VAL A 130 1.28 -17.33 27.74
C VAL A 130 2.60 -17.63 27.05
N VAL A 131 3.19 -16.63 26.41
CA VAL A 131 4.56 -16.66 25.92
C VAL A 131 5.46 -16.03 26.98
N ASP A 132 6.29 -16.88 27.60
CA ASP A 132 7.31 -16.41 28.52
C ASP A 132 8.52 -15.89 27.74
N CYS A 133 8.93 -14.66 28.04
CA CYS A 133 10.03 -13.97 27.40
C CYS A 133 11.21 -13.77 28.35
N ASN A 134 11.13 -14.19 29.63
CA ASN A 134 12.20 -13.97 30.61
C ASN A 134 13.55 -14.50 30.10
N HIS A 135 13.60 -15.78 29.72
CA HIS A 135 14.82 -16.39 29.20
C HIS A 135 15.35 -15.69 27.93
N LEU A 136 14.46 -15.27 27.05
CA LEU A 136 14.84 -14.55 25.83
C LEU A 136 15.45 -13.17 26.14
N LEU A 137 14.83 -12.43 27.06
CA LEU A 137 15.31 -11.12 27.51
C LEU A 137 16.63 -11.23 28.29
N ASP A 138 16.80 -12.27 29.08
CA ASP A 138 18.06 -12.54 29.78
C ASP A 138 19.19 -12.78 28.77
N ARG A 139 18.97 -13.63 27.77
CA ARG A 139 19.94 -13.86 26.69
C ARG A 139 20.25 -12.59 25.90
N ALA A 140 19.24 -11.80 25.53
CA ALA A 140 19.44 -10.53 24.86
C ALA A 140 20.26 -9.56 25.74
N THR A 141 20.01 -9.55 27.05
CA THR A 141 20.76 -8.72 28.02
C THR A 141 22.21 -9.16 28.11
N GLU A 142 22.48 -10.46 28.13
CA GLU A 142 23.84 -11.02 28.12
C GLU A 142 24.60 -10.60 26.86
N ILE A 143 23.97 -10.66 25.69
CA ILE A 143 24.57 -10.20 24.43
C ILE A 143 24.94 -8.72 24.53
N LEU A 144 24.03 -7.87 25.00
CA LEU A 144 24.29 -6.43 25.15
C LEU A 144 25.41 -6.12 26.17
N LYS A 145 25.50 -6.89 27.26
CA LYS A 145 26.55 -6.72 28.28
C LYS A 145 27.92 -7.16 27.78
N ASN A 146 27.99 -8.29 27.11
CA ASN A 146 29.25 -8.88 26.67
C ASN A 146 29.78 -8.21 25.40
N GLY A 147 28.87 -7.71 24.54
CA GLY A 147 29.19 -7.15 23.24
C GLY A 147 29.66 -8.20 22.23
N SER A 148 29.68 -7.85 20.95
CA SER A 148 30.36 -8.65 19.92
C SER A 148 31.88 -8.42 19.94
N TRP A 149 32.63 -9.43 19.52
CA TRP A 149 34.06 -9.26 19.22
C TRP A 149 34.23 -8.21 18.12
N LYS A 150 35.09 -7.20 18.36
CA LYS A 150 35.28 -6.03 17.49
C LYS A 150 36.62 -6.10 16.76
N PRO A 151 36.75 -6.82 15.63
CA PRO A 151 37.95 -6.79 14.80
C PRO A 151 38.02 -5.52 13.95
N PHE A 152 37.49 -4.39 14.43
CA PHE A 152 37.40 -3.17 13.64
C PHE A 152 38.68 -2.35 13.77
N SER A 153 39.07 -1.72 12.66
CA SER A 153 40.17 -0.78 12.73
C SER A 153 39.76 0.46 13.52
N PRO A 154 40.68 1.12 14.25
CA PRO A 154 40.37 2.33 15.03
C PRO A 154 39.82 3.49 14.20
N GLN A 155 39.98 3.45 12.87
CA GLN A 155 39.58 4.50 11.94
C GLN A 155 38.15 4.32 11.42
N MET A 156 37.52 3.15 11.61
CA MET A 156 36.17 2.89 11.12
C MET A 156 35.14 3.66 11.94
N ASN A 157 34.25 4.36 11.24
CA ASN A 157 33.09 4.98 11.88
C ASN A 157 32.02 3.92 12.20
N SER A 158 31.03 4.28 13.03
CA SER A 158 30.01 3.34 13.49
C SER A 158 29.23 2.66 12.36
N LEU A 159 28.84 3.40 11.32
CA LEU A 159 28.13 2.82 10.17
C LEU A 159 29.00 1.79 9.42
N GLU A 160 30.31 2.02 9.32
CA GLU A 160 31.27 1.06 8.75
C GLU A 160 31.44 -0.18 9.64
N GLN A 161 31.57 0.02 10.96
CA GLN A 161 31.67 -1.07 11.94
C GLN A 161 30.44 -1.98 11.86
N MET A 162 29.24 -1.38 11.86
CA MET A 162 27.98 -2.10 11.71
C MET A 162 27.87 -2.80 10.36
N SER A 163 28.36 -2.20 9.27
CA SER A 163 28.38 -2.84 7.96
C SER A 163 29.24 -4.11 7.96
N ALA A 164 30.46 -4.02 8.49
CA ALA A 164 31.37 -5.17 8.57
C ALA A 164 30.82 -6.27 9.50
N ALA A 165 30.25 -5.89 10.64
CA ALA A 165 29.60 -6.83 11.56
C ALA A 165 28.43 -7.55 10.88
N PHE A 166 27.58 -6.82 10.17
CA PHE A 166 26.41 -7.36 9.50
C PHE A 166 26.80 -8.37 8.40
N GLU A 167 27.89 -8.14 7.68
CA GLU A 167 28.45 -9.12 6.75
C GLU A 167 28.91 -10.39 7.47
N ASN A 168 29.63 -10.27 8.59
CA ASN A 168 30.07 -11.43 9.38
C ASN A 168 28.91 -12.23 9.96
N MET A 169 27.86 -11.55 10.47
CA MET A 169 26.64 -12.20 10.95
C MET A 169 25.93 -12.96 9.82
N ASN A 170 25.99 -12.48 8.58
CA ASN A 170 25.41 -13.17 7.43
C ASN A 170 26.28 -14.33 6.92
N ILE A 171 27.62 -14.21 6.97
CA ILE A 171 28.54 -15.29 6.59
C ILE A 171 28.42 -16.48 7.54
N SER A 172 28.15 -16.21 8.83
CA SER A 172 28.00 -17.25 9.85
C SER A 172 26.71 -18.07 9.70
N LYS A 173 25.75 -17.58 8.90
CA LYS A 173 24.48 -18.25 8.61
C LYS A 173 24.61 -19.07 7.32
N SER A 174 24.04 -20.27 7.28
CA SER A 174 24.05 -21.11 6.07
C SER A 174 23.43 -20.37 4.88
N SER A 175 24.01 -20.57 3.68
CA SER A 175 23.43 -20.06 2.43
C SER A 175 22.23 -20.88 1.95
N GLU A 176 22.03 -22.07 2.50
CA GLU A 176 20.91 -22.95 2.15
C GLU A 176 19.72 -22.68 3.06
N LEU A 177 18.59 -22.28 2.45
CA LEU A 177 17.34 -22.05 3.16
C LEU A 177 16.47 -23.30 3.13
N GLN A 178 15.98 -23.70 4.30
CA GLN A 178 14.97 -24.74 4.44
C GLN A 178 13.58 -24.18 4.13
N LEU A 179 12.83 -24.88 3.28
CA LEU A 179 11.46 -24.51 2.93
C LEU A 179 10.50 -25.00 4.03
N ILE A 180 9.88 -24.06 4.73
CA ILE A 180 8.79 -24.32 5.68
C ILE A 180 7.49 -24.42 4.89
N THR A 181 6.87 -25.59 4.92
CA THR A 181 5.55 -25.84 4.30
C THR A 181 4.40 -25.73 5.30
N HIS A 182 4.69 -25.88 6.60
CA HIS A 182 3.73 -25.77 7.69
C HIS A 182 4.32 -24.95 8.84
N MET A 183 3.88 -23.71 8.98
CA MET A 183 4.33 -22.78 10.01
C MET A 183 3.52 -22.99 11.29
N ASN A 184 4.17 -23.49 12.34
CA ASN A 184 3.56 -23.75 13.64
C ASN A 184 4.10 -22.82 14.73
N LYS A 185 3.67 -23.05 15.97
CA LYS A 185 4.15 -22.33 17.16
C LYS A 185 5.67 -22.32 17.27
N ASP A 186 6.33 -23.47 17.16
CA ASP A 186 7.77 -23.59 17.39
C ASP A 186 8.59 -22.81 16.35
N HIS A 187 8.19 -22.87 15.07
CA HIS A 187 8.80 -22.06 14.03
C HIS A 187 8.62 -20.56 14.32
N THR A 188 7.42 -20.15 14.75
CA THR A 188 7.13 -18.73 15.06
C THR A 188 7.98 -18.24 16.24
N LEU A 189 8.05 -19.01 17.32
CA LEU A 189 8.85 -18.67 18.50
C LEU A 189 10.35 -18.64 18.20
N LEU A 190 10.86 -19.59 17.41
CA LEU A 190 12.26 -19.60 16.96
C LEU A 190 12.58 -18.35 16.12
N ILE A 191 11.70 -17.98 15.21
CA ILE A 191 11.87 -16.78 14.39
C ILE A 191 11.90 -15.53 15.28
N TRP A 192 11.01 -15.42 16.27
CA TRP A 192 11.02 -14.28 17.20
C TRP A 192 12.27 -14.23 18.06
N GLU A 193 12.74 -15.38 18.54
CA GLU A 193 14.00 -15.50 19.27
C GLU A 193 15.17 -15.02 18.40
N GLN A 194 15.28 -15.50 17.16
CA GLN A 194 16.30 -15.06 16.21
C GLN A 194 16.25 -13.55 15.98
N GLU A 195 15.08 -12.98 15.72
CA GLU A 195 14.94 -11.53 15.47
C GLU A 195 15.40 -10.70 16.66
N MET A 196 15.03 -11.07 17.89
CA MET A 196 15.42 -10.34 19.09
C MET A 196 16.91 -10.46 19.38
N LEU A 197 17.48 -11.66 19.31
CA LEU A 197 18.90 -11.89 19.58
C LEU A 197 19.78 -11.26 18.49
N ASN A 198 19.41 -11.38 17.22
CA ASN A 198 20.11 -10.72 16.11
C ASN A 198 20.04 -9.20 16.24
N THR A 199 18.91 -8.64 16.68
CA THR A 199 18.80 -7.19 16.94
C THR A 199 19.75 -6.75 18.05
N ALA A 200 19.78 -7.49 19.16
CA ALA A 200 20.67 -7.20 20.28
C ALA A 200 22.13 -7.26 19.83
N GLU A 201 22.54 -8.34 19.16
CA GLU A 201 23.90 -8.53 18.65
C GLU A 201 24.29 -7.41 17.67
N TRP A 202 23.42 -7.12 16.70
CA TRP A 202 23.64 -6.07 15.72
C TRP A 202 23.89 -4.70 16.37
N LEU A 203 23.10 -4.32 17.37
CA LEU A 203 23.28 -3.05 18.09
C LEU A 203 24.57 -2.97 18.89
N THR A 204 25.15 -4.10 19.33
CA THR A 204 26.46 -4.08 20.02
C THR A 204 27.60 -3.54 19.13
N ASN A 205 27.39 -3.49 17.82
CA ASN A 205 28.33 -2.94 16.86
C ASN A 205 28.15 -1.43 16.65
N PHE A 206 27.15 -0.81 17.28
CA PHE A 206 26.92 0.63 17.25
C PHE A 206 27.59 1.31 18.45
N SER A 207 28.75 1.95 18.23
CA SER A 207 29.59 2.45 19.33
C SER A 207 28.89 3.47 20.24
N GLU A 208 28.11 4.39 19.67
CA GLU A 208 27.38 5.42 20.42
C GLU A 208 26.21 4.83 21.21
N PHE A 209 25.54 3.81 20.68
CA PHE A 209 24.48 3.09 21.39
C PHE A 209 25.00 2.34 22.62
N ASN A 210 26.19 1.74 22.52
CA ASN A 210 26.81 1.00 23.62
C ASN A 210 27.15 1.87 24.84
N SER A 211 27.24 3.20 24.65
CA SER A 211 27.48 4.14 25.75
C SER A 211 26.26 4.33 26.66
N LEU A 212 25.08 3.88 26.22
CA LEU A 212 23.83 4.02 26.96
C LEU A 212 23.73 3.02 28.11
N PRO A 213 22.98 3.33 29.18
CA PRO A 213 22.70 2.37 30.24
C PRO A 213 22.01 1.11 29.69
N ILE A 214 22.39 -0.07 30.20
CA ILE A 214 21.86 -1.37 29.73
C ILE A 214 20.33 -1.44 29.74
N ALA A 215 19.68 -0.79 30.72
CA ALA A 215 18.23 -0.71 30.79
C ALA A 215 17.63 0.04 29.58
N VAL A 216 18.25 1.15 29.18
CA VAL A 216 17.83 1.91 27.99
C VAL A 216 18.09 1.12 26.72
N GLN A 217 19.24 0.43 26.63
CA GLN A 217 19.55 -0.42 25.48
C GLN A 217 18.49 -1.51 25.30
N MET A 218 18.09 -2.17 26.40
CA MET A 218 17.08 -3.23 26.37
C MET A 218 15.70 -2.70 25.98
N GLU A 219 15.29 -1.52 26.47
CA GLU A 219 14.03 -0.90 26.05
C GLU A 219 14.03 -0.57 24.55
N VAL A 220 15.17 -0.13 24.00
CA VAL A 220 15.31 0.06 22.55
C VAL A 220 15.16 -1.28 21.81
N VAL A 221 15.86 -2.34 22.23
CA VAL A 221 15.73 -3.69 21.61
C VAL A 221 14.29 -4.17 21.61
N LYS A 222 13.59 -4.13 22.76
CA LYS A 222 12.17 -4.50 22.88
C LYS A 222 11.28 -3.70 21.92
N SER A 223 11.63 -2.45 21.64
CA SER A 223 10.83 -1.57 20.79
C SER A 223 11.02 -1.78 19.27
N ILE A 224 12.19 -2.29 18.83
CA ILE A 224 12.57 -2.34 17.40
C ILE A 224 12.80 -3.74 16.82
N TRP A 225 12.90 -4.80 17.63
CA TRP A 225 13.38 -6.10 17.14
C TRP A 225 12.62 -6.67 15.93
N GLN A 226 11.30 -6.48 15.87
CA GLN A 226 10.51 -6.88 14.70
C GLN A 226 10.65 -5.93 13.51
N THR A 227 10.88 -4.65 13.78
CA THR A 227 11.19 -3.67 12.73
C THR A 227 12.50 -4.08 12.06
N TYR A 228 13.49 -4.45 12.85
CA TYR A 228 14.75 -5.01 12.38
C TYR A 228 14.52 -6.31 11.59
N GLY A 229 13.86 -7.30 12.19
CA GLY A 229 13.65 -8.61 11.58
C GLY A 229 12.90 -8.56 10.26
N ARG A 230 11.81 -7.78 10.18
CA ARG A 230 11.04 -7.58 8.96
C ARG A 230 11.86 -6.93 7.85
N PHE A 231 12.63 -5.90 8.19
CA PHE A 231 13.50 -5.20 7.24
C PHE A 231 14.60 -6.13 6.70
N GLU A 232 15.28 -6.86 7.58
CA GLU A 232 16.33 -7.82 7.23
C GLU A 232 15.78 -8.90 6.29
N LYS A 233 14.65 -9.52 6.64
CA LYS A 233 14.00 -10.58 5.84
C LYS A 233 13.60 -10.11 4.46
N LEU A 234 13.06 -8.89 4.34
CA LEU A 234 12.70 -8.29 3.05
C LEU A 234 13.94 -8.01 2.20
N ALA A 235 15.02 -7.51 2.81
CA ALA A 235 16.28 -7.26 2.13
C ALA A 235 16.94 -8.57 1.65
N LYS A 236 16.98 -9.61 2.50
CA LYS A 236 17.47 -10.96 2.15
C LYS A 236 16.61 -11.61 1.07
N THR A 237 15.29 -11.53 1.17
CA THR A 237 14.37 -12.00 0.12
C THR A 237 14.68 -11.37 -1.23
N ALA A 238 14.86 -10.05 -1.25
CA ALA A 238 15.23 -9.33 -2.46
C ALA A 238 16.60 -9.77 -3.00
N GLU A 239 17.58 -10.03 -2.13
CA GLU A 239 18.88 -10.55 -2.53
C GLU A 239 18.79 -11.93 -3.17
N PHE A 240 18.05 -12.87 -2.56
CA PHE A 240 17.85 -14.21 -3.09
C PHE A 240 17.17 -14.20 -4.46
N ARG A 241 16.20 -13.30 -4.68
CA ARG A 241 15.56 -13.10 -5.99
C ARG A 241 16.52 -12.55 -7.03
N ARG A 242 17.30 -11.51 -6.69
CA ARG A 242 18.35 -10.96 -7.58
C ARG A 242 19.37 -12.02 -7.99
N LYS A 243 19.79 -12.86 -7.04
CA LYS A 243 20.72 -13.98 -7.26
C LYS A 243 20.07 -15.19 -7.94
N LYS A 244 18.76 -15.14 -8.23
CA LYS A 244 17.98 -16.24 -8.83
C LYS A 244 18.05 -17.56 -8.03
N LEU A 245 18.19 -17.44 -6.70
CA LEU A 245 18.17 -18.59 -5.79
C LEU A 245 16.73 -19.02 -5.47
N PHE A 246 15.78 -18.10 -5.56
CA PHE A 246 14.36 -18.42 -5.49
C PHE A 246 13.79 -18.79 -6.85
N LYS A 247 12.99 -19.87 -6.86
CA LYS A 247 12.31 -20.38 -8.06
C LYS A 247 11.02 -19.62 -8.40
N SER A 248 10.49 -18.86 -7.44
CA SER A 248 9.22 -18.12 -7.54
C SER A 248 9.29 -16.82 -6.73
N ASP A 249 8.58 -15.80 -7.20
CA ASP A 249 8.40 -14.52 -6.49
C ASP A 249 7.54 -14.64 -5.23
N ASN A 250 6.91 -15.81 -5.02
CA ASN A 250 6.12 -16.09 -3.82
C ASN A 250 6.97 -16.57 -2.65
N LEU A 251 8.27 -16.83 -2.86
CA LEU A 251 9.18 -17.24 -1.78
C LEU A 251 9.69 -16.02 -1.00
N PHE A 252 9.69 -16.15 0.32
CA PHE A 252 10.18 -15.15 1.27
C PHE A 252 11.06 -15.79 2.33
N VAL A 253 12.13 -15.10 2.71
CA VAL A 253 12.97 -15.44 3.86
C VAL A 253 12.21 -15.10 5.14
N VAL A 254 12.19 -16.02 6.11
CA VAL A 254 11.40 -15.87 7.35
C VAL A 254 12.19 -16.07 8.63
N GLY A 255 13.35 -16.70 8.55
CA GLY A 255 14.31 -16.86 9.64
C GLY A 255 15.72 -16.91 9.07
N ASP A 256 16.70 -17.17 9.93
CA ASP A 256 18.12 -17.14 9.53
C ASP A 256 18.47 -18.14 8.43
N GLU A 257 17.84 -19.32 8.46
CA GLU A 257 18.06 -20.42 7.51
C GLU A 257 16.74 -20.98 6.97
N ALA A 258 15.67 -20.16 6.98
CA ALA A 258 14.33 -20.60 6.62
C ALA A 258 13.66 -19.67 5.61
N CYS A 259 12.93 -20.26 4.67
CA CYS A 259 12.02 -19.56 3.77
C CYS A 259 10.66 -20.23 3.73
N LEU A 260 9.65 -19.51 3.23
CA LEU A 260 8.32 -20.07 2.98
C LEU A 260 7.75 -19.58 1.67
N ASP A 261 6.80 -20.33 1.13
CA ASP A 261 5.99 -19.92 0.00
C ASP A 261 4.74 -19.20 0.52
N SER A 262 4.67 -17.89 0.24
CA SER A 262 3.57 -17.03 0.66
C SER A 262 2.20 -17.40 0.09
N GLU A 263 2.05 -18.38 -0.78
CA GLU A 263 0.72 -18.83 -1.25
C GLU A 263 0.41 -20.25 -0.81
N ASN A 264 1.43 -21.09 -0.65
CA ASN A 264 1.27 -22.53 -0.42
C ASN A 264 1.55 -22.97 1.02
N THR A 265 2.07 -22.08 1.88
CA THR A 265 2.41 -22.43 3.26
C THR A 265 1.17 -22.42 4.13
N VAL A 266 0.94 -23.50 4.88
CA VAL A 266 -0.13 -23.60 5.88
C VAL A 266 0.36 -22.95 7.17
N VAL A 267 -0.41 -22.00 7.71
CA VAL A 267 -0.11 -21.33 8.98
C VAL A 267 -1.05 -21.85 10.06
N ASP A 268 -0.49 -22.50 11.08
CA ASP A 268 -1.24 -22.95 12.24
C ASP A 268 -1.44 -21.78 13.22
N VAL A 269 -2.70 -21.34 13.28
CA VAL A 269 -3.15 -20.25 14.15
C VAL A 269 -3.81 -20.74 15.44
N SER A 270 -4.01 -22.05 15.58
CA SER A 270 -4.80 -22.65 16.68
C SER A 270 -4.20 -22.40 18.07
N TRP A 271 -2.89 -22.13 18.13
CA TRP A 271 -2.19 -21.86 19.38
C TRP A 271 -2.33 -20.41 19.87
N PHE A 272 -2.95 -19.50 19.11
CA PHE A 272 -3.19 -18.13 19.56
C PHE A 272 -4.53 -17.55 19.11
N THR A 273 -5.41 -18.33 18.50
CA THR A 273 -6.78 -17.89 18.20
C THR A 273 -7.71 -19.09 18.03
N ASN A 274 -8.99 -18.88 18.30
CA ASN A 274 -10.04 -19.88 18.07
C ASN A 274 -10.66 -19.77 16.66
N TYR A 275 -10.21 -18.79 15.87
CA TYR A 275 -10.69 -18.54 14.51
C TYR A 275 -9.81 -19.26 13.48
N SER A 276 -10.35 -19.50 12.28
CA SER A 276 -9.56 -20.07 11.18
C SER A 276 -8.55 -19.05 10.63
N TYR A 277 -7.51 -19.54 9.95
CA TYR A 277 -6.52 -18.68 9.31
C TYR A 277 -7.18 -17.65 8.39
N GLU A 278 -8.17 -18.05 7.59
CA GLU A 278 -8.88 -17.17 6.66
C GLU A 278 -9.57 -16.02 7.39
N GLN A 279 -10.15 -16.29 8.57
CA GLN A 279 -10.85 -15.31 9.40
C GLN A 279 -9.89 -14.29 10.03
N VAL A 280 -8.68 -14.71 10.41
CA VAL A 280 -7.70 -13.82 11.07
C VAL A 280 -6.60 -13.28 10.15
N SER A 281 -6.54 -13.75 8.91
CA SER A 281 -5.54 -13.38 7.91
C SER A 281 -5.38 -11.86 7.74
N TYR A 282 -6.47 -11.11 7.85
CA TYR A 282 -6.46 -9.65 7.81
C TYR A 282 -5.59 -9.02 8.91
N PHE A 283 -5.59 -9.60 10.11
CA PHE A 283 -4.87 -9.09 11.29
C PHE A 283 -3.44 -9.59 11.39
N MET A 284 -3.14 -10.70 10.71
CA MET A 284 -1.85 -11.37 10.77
C MET A 284 -0.84 -10.92 9.72
N ASP A 285 -1.30 -10.14 8.73
CA ASP A 285 -0.52 -9.60 7.59
C ASP A 285 0.81 -10.31 7.33
N CYS A 286 0.69 -11.61 7.09
CA CYS A 286 1.80 -12.47 6.71
C CYS A 286 2.27 -12.09 5.30
N PHE A 287 3.23 -12.86 4.79
CA PHE A 287 3.86 -12.79 3.47
C PHE A 287 2.91 -12.64 2.25
N HIS A 288 1.60 -12.78 2.44
CA HIS A 288 0.55 -12.56 1.44
C HIS A 288 0.27 -11.07 1.14
N ASN A 289 0.75 -10.14 1.96
CA ASN A 289 0.38 -8.73 1.84
C ASN A 289 1.06 -8.03 0.65
N GLU A 290 0.28 -7.28 -0.13
CA GLU A 290 0.77 -6.51 -1.29
C GLU A 290 1.90 -5.53 -0.93
N ALA A 291 1.88 -4.96 0.27
CA ALA A 291 2.94 -4.06 0.74
C ALA A 291 4.28 -4.79 0.90
N PHE A 292 4.32 -6.02 1.43
CA PHE A 292 5.56 -6.81 1.53
C PHE A 292 6.15 -7.08 0.14
N ARG A 293 5.29 -7.49 -0.80
CA ARG A 293 5.69 -7.73 -2.20
C ARG A 293 6.25 -6.47 -2.83
N GLN A 294 5.59 -5.33 -2.62
CA GLN A 294 6.06 -4.05 -3.12
C GLN A 294 7.41 -3.65 -2.50
N ILE A 295 7.56 -3.76 -1.18
CA ILE A 295 8.81 -3.39 -0.49
C ILE A 295 9.96 -4.29 -0.96
N ALA A 296 9.75 -5.61 -1.05
CA ALA A 296 10.76 -6.54 -1.56
C ALA A 296 11.21 -6.13 -2.98
N LYS A 297 10.26 -5.81 -3.86
CA LYS A 297 10.57 -5.35 -5.23
C LYS A 297 11.36 -4.03 -5.27
N GLU A 298 11.08 -3.11 -4.35
CA GLU A 298 11.87 -1.88 -4.23
C GLU A 298 13.29 -2.16 -3.73
N PHE A 299 13.48 -3.10 -2.79
CA PHE A 299 14.81 -3.58 -2.40
C PHE A 299 15.54 -4.26 -3.57
N GLU A 300 14.85 -5.06 -4.38
CA GLU A 300 15.40 -5.69 -5.59
C GLU A 300 15.90 -4.64 -6.57
N THR A 301 15.10 -3.62 -6.83
CA THR A 301 15.45 -2.53 -7.73
C THR A 301 16.56 -1.64 -7.15
N LEU A 302 16.55 -1.42 -5.84
CA LEU A 302 17.56 -0.63 -5.16
C LEU A 302 18.91 -1.35 -5.17
N ASN A 303 18.95 -2.65 -4.87
CA ASN A 303 20.20 -3.40 -4.65
C ASN A 303 21.18 -2.62 -3.74
N PRO A 304 20.81 -2.37 -2.47
CA PRO A 304 21.62 -1.57 -1.56
C PRO A 304 22.95 -2.26 -1.25
N THR A 305 24.01 -1.46 -1.05
CA THR A 305 25.22 -1.99 -0.38
C THR A 305 24.94 -2.25 1.10
N THR A 306 25.79 -3.03 1.75
CA THR A 306 25.68 -3.29 3.20
C THR A 306 25.62 -2.01 4.03
N THR A 307 26.39 -0.99 3.64
CA THR A 307 26.38 0.34 4.28
C THR A 307 25.08 1.10 4.06
N GLU A 308 24.57 1.11 2.83
CA GLU A 308 23.26 1.69 2.53
C GLU A 308 22.14 0.96 3.30
N LEU A 309 22.23 -0.37 3.39
CA LEU A 309 21.28 -1.22 4.11
C LEU A 309 21.27 -0.91 5.61
N ASN A 310 22.43 -0.86 6.25
CA ASN A 310 22.55 -0.53 7.67
C ASN A 310 22.06 0.89 7.97
N PHE A 311 22.36 1.86 7.11
CA PHE A 311 21.84 3.21 7.26
C PHE A 311 20.31 3.23 7.23
N MET A 312 19.69 2.59 6.22
CA MET A 312 18.23 2.54 6.13
C MET A 312 17.60 1.79 7.32
N LEU A 313 18.22 0.70 7.75
CA LEU A 313 17.78 -0.11 8.87
C LEU A 313 17.80 0.69 10.18
N LEU A 314 18.90 1.38 10.47
CA LEU A 314 19.03 2.31 11.60
C LEU A 314 18.03 3.44 11.50
N GLN A 315 17.87 4.05 10.32
CA GLN A 315 16.93 5.15 10.10
C GLN A 315 15.49 4.75 10.47
N VAL A 316 15.04 3.57 10.06
CA VAL A 316 13.69 3.08 10.38
C VAL A 316 13.60 2.69 11.87
N CYS A 317 14.59 1.96 12.40
CA CYS A 317 14.56 1.49 13.78
C CYS A 317 14.63 2.63 14.81
N LEU A 318 15.58 3.56 14.65
CA LEU A 318 15.76 4.70 15.58
C LEU A 318 14.53 5.59 15.61
N GLN A 319 13.90 5.82 14.45
CA GLN A 319 12.68 6.61 14.40
C GLN A 319 11.51 5.92 15.12
N GLU A 320 11.39 4.59 15.00
CA GLU A 320 10.35 3.84 15.71
C GLU A 320 10.61 3.78 17.22
N ALA A 321 11.86 3.57 17.65
CA ALA A 321 12.25 3.66 19.05
C ALA A 321 11.93 5.04 19.66
N GLY A 322 12.30 6.12 18.96
CA GLY A 322 12.07 7.49 19.41
C GLY A 322 10.59 7.84 19.56
N LYS A 323 9.71 7.31 18.69
CA LYS A 323 8.25 7.49 18.79
C LYS A 323 7.63 6.70 19.94
N LYS A 324 8.09 5.45 20.17
CA LYS A 324 7.50 4.55 21.17
C LYS A 324 7.91 4.92 22.58
N LEU A 325 9.19 5.20 22.80
CA LEU A 325 9.75 5.38 24.14
C LEU A 325 9.66 6.84 24.63
N GLN A 326 9.59 7.81 23.71
CA GLN A 326 9.46 9.24 23.99
C GLN A 326 10.57 9.79 24.92
N GLY A 327 10.45 11.06 25.34
CA GLY A 327 11.36 11.67 26.32
C GLY A 327 12.81 11.79 25.85
N ASP A 328 13.75 11.42 26.71
CA ASP A 328 15.19 11.52 26.41
C ASP A 328 15.65 10.52 25.35
N VAL A 329 14.93 9.41 25.18
CA VAL A 329 15.20 8.44 24.10
C VAL A 329 14.98 9.09 22.74
N THR A 330 13.96 9.95 22.58
CA THR A 330 13.73 10.67 21.32
C THR A 330 14.93 11.55 20.94
N LYS A 331 15.44 12.35 21.90
CA LYS A 331 16.61 13.20 21.67
C LYS A 331 17.85 12.39 21.29
N MET A 332 18.04 11.25 21.97
CA MET A 332 19.13 10.32 21.67
C MET A 332 18.99 9.74 20.26
N THR A 333 17.79 9.26 19.88
CA THR A 333 17.56 8.70 18.55
C THR A 333 17.69 9.74 17.44
N ASP A 334 17.33 11.00 17.69
CA ASP A 334 17.51 12.10 16.74
C ASP A 334 19.00 12.40 16.53
N TYR A 335 19.78 12.47 17.61
CA TYR A 335 21.24 12.60 17.54
C TYR A 335 21.89 11.46 16.74
N LEU A 336 21.49 10.21 17.02
CA LEU A 336 22.02 9.05 16.29
C LEU A 336 21.63 9.07 14.80
N GLN A 337 20.43 9.55 14.45
CA GLN A 337 20.01 9.72 13.05
C GLN A 337 20.84 10.77 12.31
N ASP A 338 21.14 11.90 12.95
CA ASP A 338 22.01 12.94 12.37
C ASP A 338 23.44 12.41 12.16
N LEU A 339 23.95 11.66 13.14
CA LEU A 339 25.26 11.02 13.07
C LEU A 339 25.37 10.07 11.88
N ILE A 340 24.45 9.10 11.74
CA ILE A 340 24.50 8.12 10.64
C ILE A 340 24.27 8.78 9.28
N SER A 341 23.52 9.88 9.23
CA SER A 341 23.31 10.66 8.00
C SER A 341 24.61 11.31 7.53
N ASN A 342 25.39 11.88 8.45
CA ASN A 342 26.72 12.41 8.16
C ASN A 342 27.71 11.30 7.75
N GLN A 343 27.66 10.14 8.41
CA GLN A 343 28.49 8.98 8.06
C GLN A 343 28.14 8.43 6.66
N LEU A 344 26.86 8.38 6.29
CA LEU A 344 26.41 8.00 4.94
C LEU A 344 26.89 9.02 3.89
N HIS A 345 26.82 10.32 4.20
CA HIS A 345 27.33 11.37 3.31
C HIS A 345 28.83 11.15 3.02
N ASN A 346 29.63 10.92 4.08
CA ASN A 346 31.06 10.64 3.95
C ASN A 346 31.32 9.35 3.16
N TYR A 347 30.52 8.30 3.37
CA TYR A 347 30.60 7.07 2.57
C TYR A 347 30.44 7.35 1.08
N TYR A 348 29.46 8.18 0.69
CA TYR A 348 29.29 8.51 -0.73
C TYR A 348 30.42 9.37 -1.29
N LEU A 349 30.89 10.36 -0.54
CA LEU A 349 31.96 11.25 -1.01
C LEU A 349 33.32 10.56 -1.08
N ILE A 350 33.69 9.82 -0.03
CA ILE A 350 35.05 9.30 0.15
C ILE A 350 35.16 7.87 -0.39
N VAL A 351 34.26 6.97 0.01
CA VAL A 351 34.36 5.54 -0.33
C VAL A 351 33.82 5.27 -1.73
N ARG A 352 32.69 5.87 -2.09
CA ARG A 352 32.04 5.67 -3.41
C ARG A 352 32.47 6.67 -4.46
N ASN A 353 33.17 7.74 -4.08
CA ASN A 353 33.56 8.84 -4.96
C ASN A 353 32.40 9.35 -5.84
N MET A 354 31.22 9.48 -5.23
CA MET A 354 29.95 9.79 -5.91
C MET A 354 29.29 11.02 -5.27
N PRO A 355 29.71 12.25 -5.64
CA PRO A 355 29.22 13.47 -5.00
C PRO A 355 27.74 13.74 -5.27
N ASN A 356 27.22 13.30 -6.42
CA ASN A 356 25.79 13.44 -6.75
C ASN A 356 25.03 12.14 -6.50
N TYR A 357 24.71 11.87 -5.22
CA TYR A 357 23.97 10.68 -4.80
C TYR A 357 22.52 10.98 -4.39
N SER A 358 22.02 12.20 -4.63
CA SER A 358 20.65 12.62 -4.26
C SER A 358 19.56 11.67 -4.79
N ALA A 359 19.65 11.28 -6.07
CA ALA A 359 18.73 10.33 -6.68
C ALA A 359 18.78 8.94 -6.03
N ARG A 360 19.96 8.52 -5.56
CA ARG A 360 20.15 7.27 -4.82
C ARG A 360 19.52 7.35 -3.43
N LEU A 361 19.73 8.46 -2.72
CA LEU A 361 19.10 8.75 -1.43
C LEU A 361 17.57 8.74 -1.53
N THR A 362 16.99 9.35 -2.56
CA THR A 362 15.54 9.32 -2.78
C THR A 362 14.99 7.88 -2.91
N LYS A 363 15.72 6.99 -3.60
CA LYS A 363 15.34 5.57 -3.70
C LYS A 363 15.43 4.85 -2.35
N MET A 364 16.47 5.10 -1.56
CA MET A 364 16.58 4.56 -0.19
C MET A 364 15.44 5.04 0.70
N MET A 365 15.14 6.34 0.66
CA MET A 365 14.04 6.93 1.43
C MET A 365 12.68 6.39 1.00
N LYS A 366 12.47 6.08 -0.28
CA LYS A 366 11.25 5.41 -0.75
C LYS A 366 11.03 4.07 -0.02
N VAL A 367 12.07 3.23 0.09
CA VAL A 367 12.00 1.96 0.82
C VAL A 367 11.71 2.19 2.31
N CYS A 368 12.45 3.11 2.95
CA CYS A 368 12.23 3.46 4.36
C CYS A 368 10.78 3.93 4.61
N ASN A 369 10.23 4.74 3.71
CA ASN A 369 8.86 5.26 3.83
C ASN A 369 7.81 4.16 3.71
N LEU A 370 8.00 3.23 2.76
CA LEU A 370 7.11 2.08 2.61
C LEU A 370 7.14 1.18 3.85
N MET A 371 8.34 0.90 4.38
CA MET A 371 8.49 0.16 5.64
C MET A 371 7.76 0.85 6.79
N ARG A 372 7.94 2.17 6.97
CA ARG A 372 7.25 2.92 8.04
C ARG A 372 5.73 2.89 7.91
N HIS A 373 5.20 3.03 6.69
CA HIS A 373 3.77 2.97 6.44
C HIS A 373 3.21 1.58 6.79
N ASP A 374 3.92 0.53 6.39
CA ASP A 374 3.58 -0.86 6.65
C ASP A 374 3.60 -1.18 8.16
N LEU A 375 4.65 -0.78 8.89
CA LEU A 375 4.73 -0.93 10.35
C LEU A 375 3.60 -0.21 11.07
N ARG A 376 3.26 1.01 10.67
CA ARG A 376 2.12 1.75 11.23
C ARG A 376 0.80 1.01 11.01
N ARG A 377 0.59 0.48 9.79
CA ARG A 377 -0.61 -0.29 9.47
C ARG A 377 -0.71 -1.56 10.34
N GLN A 378 0.41 -2.22 10.62
CA GLN A 378 0.40 -3.38 11.53
C GLN A 378 0.06 -3.01 12.95
N ALA A 379 0.66 -1.94 13.48
CA ALA A 379 0.36 -1.50 14.84
C ALA A 379 -1.14 -1.24 15.04
N GLU A 380 -1.81 -0.63 14.05
CA GLU A 380 -3.27 -0.43 14.09
C GLU A 380 -4.05 -1.76 13.99
N LYS A 381 -3.62 -2.71 13.15
CA LYS A 381 -4.25 -4.03 13.03
C LYS A 381 -4.11 -4.86 14.31
N SER A 382 -2.91 -4.94 14.88
CA SER A 382 -2.67 -5.61 16.16
C SER A 382 -3.51 -4.98 17.27
N LYS A 383 -3.61 -3.64 17.31
CA LYS A 383 -4.47 -2.94 18.28
C LYS A 383 -5.94 -3.32 18.12
N LEU A 384 -6.45 -3.40 16.90
CA LEU A 384 -7.81 -3.87 16.63
C LEU A 384 -7.99 -5.33 17.05
N ALA A 385 -7.07 -6.22 16.68
CA ALA A 385 -7.11 -7.63 17.03
C ALA A 385 -7.16 -7.83 18.56
N MET A 386 -6.36 -7.07 19.31
CA MET A 386 -6.39 -7.06 20.77
C MET A 386 -7.70 -6.52 21.34
N THR A 387 -8.21 -5.41 20.79
CA THR A 387 -9.43 -4.76 21.28
C THR A 387 -10.67 -5.65 21.13
N PHE A 388 -10.68 -6.51 20.12
CA PHE A 388 -11.79 -7.40 19.81
C PHE A 388 -11.53 -8.87 20.18
N ASP A 389 -10.52 -9.14 21.01
CA ASP A 389 -10.14 -10.49 21.47
C ASP A 389 -10.01 -11.49 20.30
N VAL A 390 -9.44 -11.04 19.19
CA VAL A 390 -9.18 -11.89 18.02
C VAL A 390 -8.06 -12.89 18.32
N PHE A 391 -7.07 -12.50 19.12
CA PHE A 391 -5.98 -13.37 19.54
C PHE A 391 -6.07 -13.70 21.04
N ASN A 392 -5.87 -14.98 21.36
CA ASN A 392 -5.86 -15.60 22.68
C ASN A 392 -4.44 -15.84 23.19
N ILE A 393 -3.55 -14.87 22.99
CA ILE A 393 -2.15 -14.94 23.41
C ILE A 393 -1.84 -13.79 24.35
N THR A 394 -0.94 -14.02 25.30
CA THR A 394 -0.40 -12.99 26.19
C THR A 394 1.09 -13.20 26.37
N PHE A 395 1.80 -12.12 26.65
CA PHE A 395 3.24 -12.16 26.88
C PHE A 395 3.51 -11.85 28.35
N SER A 396 4.51 -12.52 28.92
CA SER A 396 5.06 -12.18 30.25
C SER A 396 5.45 -10.69 30.36
N HIS A 397 5.83 -10.10 29.23
CA HIS A 397 6.22 -8.70 29.05
C HIS A 397 5.29 -8.05 28.00
N PRO A 398 4.19 -7.41 28.41
CA PRO A 398 3.19 -6.86 27.49
C PRO A 398 3.73 -5.83 26.49
N GLU A 399 4.82 -5.14 26.82
CA GLU A 399 5.49 -4.20 25.94
C GLU A 399 6.09 -4.85 24.68
N ILE A 400 6.37 -6.15 24.72
CA ILE A 400 6.83 -6.94 23.57
C ILE A 400 5.67 -7.25 22.62
N MET A 401 4.46 -7.39 23.18
CA MET A 401 3.24 -7.79 22.47
C MET A 401 2.73 -6.72 21.51
N GLY A 402 2.88 -5.43 21.84
CA GLY A 402 2.43 -4.30 21.01
C GLY A 402 3.06 -4.24 19.62
N ASN A 403 4.03 -5.12 19.37
CA ASN A 403 4.70 -5.27 18.09
C ASN A 403 4.22 -6.53 17.35
N CYS A 404 3.87 -7.63 18.03
CA CYS A 404 3.47 -8.91 17.41
C CYS A 404 2.24 -8.76 16.48
N GLY A 405 2.49 -8.61 15.19
CA GLY A 405 1.51 -8.47 14.12
C GLY A 405 2.06 -8.89 12.78
#